data_AF-A0A449B078-F1
#
_entry.id   AF-A0A449B078-F1
#
_cell.length_a   1.000
_cell.length_b   1.000
_cell.length_c   1.000
_cell.angle_alpha   90.00
_cell.angle_beta   90.00
_cell.angle_gamma   90.00
#
_symmetry.space_group_name_H-M   'P 1'
#
loop_
_entity.id
_entity.type
_entity.pdbx_description
1 polymer ?
#
loop_
_entity_poly.entity_id
_entity_poly.type
_entity_poly.pdbx_seq_one_letter_code
_entity_poly.pdbx_strand_id
1 'polypeptide(L)'
;MIETNITNIDSKEANEIYKGQWKVEEGFRTLKSAIEVRPMYVYKDEHIQSHVFLCFLSLIVLKYCIYKLKKFYKDNGEIQKLTMNMFIDALKLITITTKTVNGKVVSEIKNNLDPEHKELNKIYCDFQYAVDGLSL
;
A
#
# COMPACT_ATOMS: atom_id res chain seq x y z
N MET A 1 -28.70 10.09 -11.90
CA MET A 1 -28.45 11.35 -12.62
C MET A 1 -27.17 11.94 -12.06
N ILE A 2 -26.16 12.22 -12.89
CA ILE A 2 -24.92 12.86 -12.45
C ILE A 2 -25.11 14.37 -12.68
N GLU A 3 -24.90 15.17 -11.65
CA GLU A 3 -24.90 16.63 -11.72
C GLU A 3 -23.47 17.13 -11.55
N THR A 4 -23.06 18.10 -12.37
CA THR A 4 -21.70 18.66 -12.33
C THR A 4 -21.74 20.13 -12.70
N ASN A 5 -20.81 20.91 -12.13
CA ASN A 5 -20.56 22.31 -12.50
C ASN A 5 -19.52 22.46 -13.63
N ILE A 6 -18.97 21.35 -14.14
CA ILE A 6 -18.02 21.35 -15.26
C ILE A 6 -18.80 21.43 -16.57
N THR A 7 -18.65 22.54 -17.30
CA THR A 7 -19.46 22.84 -18.50
C THR A 7 -18.91 22.28 -19.82
N ASN A 8 -17.63 21.92 -19.86
CA ASN A 8 -16.90 21.59 -21.09
C ASN A 8 -16.62 20.09 -21.24
N ILE A 9 -17.48 19.22 -20.68
CA ILE A 9 -17.34 17.76 -20.77
C ILE A 9 -18.63 17.14 -21.29
N ASP A 10 -18.51 16.02 -22.02
CA ASP A 10 -19.68 15.27 -22.44
C ASP A 10 -20.21 14.38 -21.29
N SER A 11 -21.42 13.82 -21.45
CA SER A 11 -22.02 12.96 -20.43
C SER A 11 -21.24 11.67 -20.17
N LYS A 12 -20.47 11.18 -21.15
CA LYS A 12 -19.64 9.98 -21.02
C LYS A 12 -18.41 10.28 -20.18
N GLU A 13 -17.74 11.40 -20.44
CA GLU A 13 -16.61 11.91 -19.68
C GLU A 13 -16.99 12.23 -18.24
N ALA A 14 -18.15 12.88 -18.02
CA ALA A 14 -18.69 13.09 -16.68
C ALA A 14 -18.89 11.76 -15.92
N ASN A 15 -19.39 10.73 -16.60
CA ASN A 15 -19.55 9.40 -16.01
C ASN A 15 -18.19 8.73 -15.71
N GLU A 16 -17.19 8.87 -16.58
CA GLU A 16 -15.85 8.32 -16.33
C GLU A 16 -15.14 9.00 -15.14
N ILE A 17 -15.31 10.31 -14.99
CA ILE A 17 -14.81 11.04 -13.81
C ILE A 17 -15.52 10.53 -12.55
N TYR A 18 -16.85 10.41 -12.59
CA TYR A 18 -17.64 9.93 -11.46
C TYR A 18 -17.25 8.50 -11.05
N LYS A 19 -17.01 7.61 -12.02
CA LYS A 19 -16.49 6.27 -11.77
C LYS A 19 -15.21 6.32 -10.94
N GLY A 20 -14.36 7.33 -11.10
CA GLY A 20 -13.14 7.51 -10.31
C GLY A 20 -13.33 7.57 -8.80
N GLN A 21 -14.55 7.78 -8.29
CA GLN A 21 -14.88 7.81 -6.86
C GLN A 21 -14.49 6.52 -6.12
N TRP A 22 -14.49 5.36 -6.80
CA TRP A 22 -14.07 4.09 -6.20
C TRP A 22 -12.65 4.15 -5.61
N LYS A 23 -11.76 5.02 -6.13
CA LYS A 23 -10.39 5.20 -5.63
C LYS A 23 -10.34 5.75 -4.20
N VAL A 24 -11.33 6.56 -3.84
CA VAL A 24 -11.50 7.11 -2.49
C VAL A 24 -12.00 6.01 -1.55
N GLU A 25 -12.99 5.24 -1.99
CA GLU A 25 -13.51 4.09 -1.24
C GLU A 25 -12.43 3.03 -0.99
N GLU A 26 -11.60 2.75 -1.99
CA GLU A 26 -10.44 1.87 -1.85
C GLU A 26 -9.46 2.41 -0.81
N GLY A 27 -9.16 3.72 -0.81
CA GLY A 27 -8.31 4.35 0.19
C GLY A 27 -8.84 4.19 1.62
N PHE A 28 -10.15 4.41 1.82
CA PHE A 28 -10.79 4.18 3.11
C PHE A 28 -10.79 2.70 3.53
N ARG A 29 -10.92 1.78 2.58
CA ARG A 29 -10.82 0.34 2.84
C ARG A 29 -9.43 -0.01 3.37
N THR A 30 -8.37 0.44 2.70
CA THR A 30 -6.98 0.24 3.13
C THR A 30 -6.71 0.85 4.50
N LEU A 31 -7.18 2.08 4.76
CA LEU A 31 -7.04 2.73 6.06
C LEU A 31 -7.64 1.91 7.20
N LYS A 32 -8.79 1.27 6.96
CA LYS A 32 -9.50 0.46 7.95
C LYS A 32 -8.87 -0.92 8.12
N SER A 33 -8.41 -1.56 7.04
CA SER A 33 -8.00 -2.97 7.07
C SER A 33 -6.49 -3.19 7.17
N ALA A 34 -5.68 -2.40 6.45
CA ALA A 34 -4.24 -2.62 6.35
C ALA A 34 -3.44 -1.72 7.28
N ILE A 35 -3.89 -0.47 7.44
CA ILE A 35 -3.26 0.52 8.32
C ILE A 35 -3.91 0.51 9.72
N GLU A 36 -5.10 -0.09 9.85
CA GLU A 36 -5.83 -0.23 11.11
C GLU A 36 -5.94 1.10 11.87
N VAL A 37 -6.52 2.12 11.21
CA VAL A 37 -6.77 3.44 11.85
C VAL A 37 -7.57 3.34 13.15
N ARG A 38 -8.25 2.21 13.37
CA ARG A 38 -8.84 1.78 14.63
C ARG A 38 -8.31 0.39 14.98
N PRO A 39 -8.08 0.08 16.27
CA PRO A 39 -8.43 0.85 17.47
C PRO A 39 -7.50 2.04 17.76
N MET A 40 -8.02 3.06 18.44
CA MET A 40 -7.26 4.27 18.80
C MET A 40 -7.11 4.33 20.32
N TYR A 41 -5.88 4.15 20.80
CA TYR A 41 -5.56 4.10 22.24
C TYR A 41 -5.07 5.45 22.79
N VAL A 42 -5.59 6.55 22.24
CA VAL A 42 -5.27 7.92 22.66
C VAL A 42 -6.57 8.66 22.99
N TYR A 43 -6.49 9.57 23.98
CA TYR A 43 -7.68 10.22 24.56
C TYR A 43 -7.73 11.74 24.35
N LYS A 44 -6.59 12.37 24.11
CA LYS A 44 -6.53 13.83 23.83
C LYS A 44 -6.84 14.08 22.37
N ASP A 45 -7.65 15.09 22.09
CA ASP A 45 -8.03 15.48 20.72
C ASP A 45 -6.81 15.69 19.80
N GLU A 46 -5.77 16.35 20.31
CA GLU A 46 -4.51 16.56 19.58
C GLU A 46 -3.81 15.25 19.19
N HIS A 47 -3.84 14.25 20.07
CA HIS A 47 -3.26 12.93 19.80
C HIS A 47 -4.13 12.13 18.84
N ILE A 48 -5.45 12.25 18.95
CA ILE A 48 -6.41 11.62 18.01
C ILE A 48 -6.18 12.17 16.60
N GLN A 49 -6.06 13.49 16.46
CA GLN A 49 -5.76 14.15 15.18
C GLN A 49 -4.41 13.68 14.63
N SER A 50 -3.38 13.61 15.49
CA SER A 50 -2.04 13.16 15.09
C SER A 50 -2.03 11.70 14.63
N HIS A 51 -2.75 10.80 15.33
CA HIS A 51 -2.88 9.39 14.94
C HIS A 51 -3.55 9.26 13.57
N VAL A 52 -4.68 9.94 13.37
CA VAL A 52 -5.39 9.93 12.08
C VAL A 52 -4.51 10.50 10.97
N PHE A 53 -3.77 11.58 11.24
CA PHE A 53 -2.82 12.17 10.30
C PHE A 53 -1.71 11.19 9.93
N LEU A 54 -1.09 10.51 10.90
CA LEU A 54 -0.07 9.48 10.62
C LEU A 54 -0.64 8.34 9.79
N CYS A 55 -1.82 7.82 10.12
CA CYS A 55 -2.47 6.76 9.33
C CYS A 55 -2.72 7.22 7.88
N PHE A 56 -3.16 8.47 7.69
CA PHE A 56 -3.36 9.03 6.36
C PHE A 56 -2.03 9.22 5.61
N LEU A 57 -0.97 9.68 6.30
CA LEU A 57 0.37 9.80 5.72
C LEU A 57 0.90 8.43 5.27
N SER A 58 0.72 7.39 6.09
CA SER A 58 1.07 6.01 5.73
C SER A 58 0.32 5.54 4.48
N LEU A 59 -0.97 5.91 4.32
CA LEU A 59 -1.72 5.61 3.11
C LEU A 59 -1.11 6.29 1.87
N ILE A 60 -0.71 7.56 1.99
CA ILE A 60 -0.09 8.30 0.89
C ILE A 60 1.22 7.63 0.48
N VAL A 61 2.09 7.31 1.45
CA VAL A 61 3.36 6.62 1.19
C VAL A 61 3.11 5.29 0.48
N LEU A 62 2.18 4.48 1.00
CA LEU A 62 1.81 3.19 0.42
C LEU A 62 1.34 3.33 -1.05
N LYS A 63 0.44 4.28 -1.33
CA LYS A 63 -0.03 4.55 -2.70
C LYS A 63 1.09 5.05 -3.61
N TYR A 64 2.02 5.86 -3.09
CA TYR A 64 3.16 6.35 -3.85
C TYR A 64 4.13 5.23 -4.23
N CYS A 65 4.44 4.31 -3.29
CA CYS A 65 5.26 3.13 -3.58
C CYS A 65 4.65 2.29 -4.71
N ILE A 66 3.34 2.03 -4.66
CA ILE A 66 2.64 1.27 -5.71
C ILE A 66 2.65 2.02 -7.04
N TYR A 67 2.46 3.35 -7.03
CA TYR A 67 2.56 4.17 -8.23
C TYR A 67 3.94 4.05 -8.88
N LYS A 68 5.00 4.14 -8.08
CA LYS A 68 6.39 3.98 -8.55
C LYS A 68 6.64 2.59 -9.11
N LEU A 69 6.19 1.55 -8.43
CA LEU A 69 6.36 0.17 -8.90
C LEU A 69 5.57 -0.10 -10.19
N LYS A 70 4.35 0.41 -10.31
CA LYS A 70 3.59 0.36 -11.57
C LYS A 70 4.29 1.09 -12.71
N LYS A 71 4.92 2.22 -12.41
CA LYS A 71 5.73 2.95 -13.40
C LYS A 71 6.93 2.13 -13.83
N PHE A 72 7.67 1.52 -12.88
CA PHE A 72 8.78 0.61 -13.17
C PHE A 72 8.36 -0.55 -14.08
N TYR A 73 7.23 -1.20 -13.81
CA TYR A 73 6.71 -2.25 -14.69
C TYR A 73 6.37 -1.75 -16.09
N LYS A 74 5.71 -0.59 -16.18
CA LYS A 74 5.40 0.03 -17.47
C LYS A 74 6.66 0.33 -18.27
N ASP A 75 7.69 0.88 -17.64
CA ASP A 75 8.94 1.27 -18.29
C ASP A 75 9.73 0.03 -18.76
N ASN A 76 9.62 -1.10 -18.06
CA ASN A 76 10.21 -2.38 -18.44
C ASN A 76 9.33 -3.27 -19.34
N GLY A 77 8.15 -2.79 -19.75
CA GLY A 77 7.24 -3.55 -20.62
C GLY A 77 6.50 -4.70 -19.93
N GLU A 78 6.48 -4.76 -18.60
CA GLU A 78 5.78 -5.77 -17.83
C GLU A 78 4.32 -5.36 -17.55
N ILE A 79 3.37 -6.26 -17.81
CA ILE A 79 1.95 -6.09 -17.45
C ILE A 79 1.68 -6.89 -16.18
N GLN A 80 2.32 -6.51 -15.06
CA GLN A 80 2.02 -7.16 -13.79
C GLN A 80 0.78 -6.51 -13.14
N LYS A 81 -0.19 -7.34 -12.73
CA LYS A 81 -1.39 -6.90 -12.02
C LYS A 81 -1.05 -6.56 -10.56
N LEU A 82 -0.46 -5.38 -10.32
CA LEU A 82 -0.16 -4.92 -8.96
C LEU A 82 -1.41 -4.32 -8.29
N THR A 83 -1.98 -5.06 -7.34
CA THR A 83 -3.07 -4.57 -6.46
C THR A 83 -2.51 -4.11 -5.11
N MET A 84 -3.26 -3.26 -4.40
CA MET A 84 -2.88 -2.81 -3.05
C MET A 84 -2.63 -4.00 -2.10
N ASN A 85 -3.52 -5.00 -2.12
CA ASN A 85 -3.41 -6.16 -1.24
C ASN A 85 -2.16 -6.99 -1.56
N MET A 86 -1.88 -7.26 -2.84
CA MET A 86 -0.67 -7.99 -3.23
C MET A 86 0.60 -7.28 -2.79
N PHE A 87 0.64 -5.95 -2.89
CA PHE A 87 1.79 -5.18 -2.40
C PHE A 87 1.92 -5.26 -0.87
N ILE A 88 0.81 -5.12 -0.14
CA ILE A 88 0.79 -5.26 1.33
C ILE A 88 1.22 -6.67 1.75
N ASP A 89 0.74 -7.70 1.07
CA ASP A 89 1.08 -9.09 1.37
C ASP A 89 2.57 -9.36 1.07
N ALA A 90 3.09 -8.82 -0.04
CA ALA A 90 4.53 -8.85 -0.33
C ALA A 90 5.35 -8.15 0.77
N LEU A 91 4.88 -7.03 1.33
CA LEU A 91 5.54 -6.37 2.46
C LEU A 91 5.45 -7.18 3.75
N LYS A 92 4.33 -7.85 4.02
CA LYS A 92 4.15 -8.69 5.22
C LYS A 92 5.08 -9.90 5.24
N LEU A 93 5.45 -10.44 4.08
CA LEU A 93 6.44 -11.53 3.98
C LEU A 93 7.81 -11.14 4.58
N ILE A 94 8.11 -9.85 4.70
CA ILE A 94 9.37 -9.32 5.26
C ILE A 94 9.39 -9.36 6.81
N THR A 95 8.32 -9.81 7.47
CA THR A 95 8.23 -9.76 8.94
C THR A 95 9.24 -10.72 9.58
N ILE A 96 10.36 -10.16 10.06
CA ILE A 96 11.37 -10.87 10.84
C ILE A 96 10.70 -11.35 12.13
N THR A 97 10.51 -12.65 12.25
CA THR A 97 10.00 -13.25 13.49
C THR A 97 11.19 -13.68 14.34
N THR A 98 11.53 -12.88 15.35
CA THR A 98 12.50 -13.28 16.38
C THR A 98 11.80 -14.12 17.44
N LYS A 99 12.12 -15.42 17.53
CA LYS A 99 11.68 -16.25 18.65
C LYS A 99 12.71 -16.17 19.78
N THR A 100 12.28 -15.67 20.93
CA THR A 100 13.05 -15.69 22.17
C THR A 100 12.58 -16.85 23.03
N VAL A 101 13.49 -17.75 23.43
CA VAL A 101 13.23 -18.80 24.43
C VAL A 101 14.25 -18.65 25.55
N ASN A 102 13.78 -18.50 26.80
CA ASN A 102 14.62 -18.31 27.99
C ASN A 102 15.65 -17.17 27.89
N GLY A 103 15.25 -16.01 27.37
CA GLY A 103 16.12 -14.82 27.29
C GLY A 103 17.27 -14.92 26.28
N LYS A 104 17.34 -16.00 25.50
CA LYS A 104 18.25 -16.14 24.35
C LYS A 104 17.43 -16.09 23.06
N VAL A 105 17.91 -15.33 22.07
CA VAL A 105 17.34 -15.32 20.71
C VAL A 105 17.73 -16.64 20.05
N VAL A 106 16.77 -17.54 19.81
CA VAL A 106 17.05 -18.90 19.34
C VAL A 106 16.87 -19.04 17.83
N SER A 107 16.11 -18.14 17.18
CA SER A 107 16.10 -18.07 15.71
C SER A 107 15.73 -16.67 15.21
N GLU A 108 16.53 -16.22 14.23
CA GLU A 108 16.26 -15.06 13.40
C GLU A 108 15.79 -15.60 12.04
N ILE A 109 14.47 -15.73 11.85
CA ILE A 109 13.95 -16.10 10.52
C ILE A 109 13.97 -14.82 9.68
N LYS A 110 15.08 -14.58 8.98
CA LYS A 110 15.14 -13.65 7.86
C LYS A 110 14.54 -14.34 6.65
N ASN A 111 13.47 -13.77 6.11
CA ASN A 111 12.89 -14.11 4.81
C ASN A 111 12.76 -15.61 4.56
N ASN A 112 11.72 -16.22 5.14
CA ASN A 112 11.12 -17.33 4.42
C ASN A 112 10.29 -16.70 3.30
N LEU A 113 10.96 -16.27 2.22
CA LEU A 113 10.32 -16.13 0.91
C LEU A 113 9.78 -17.52 0.60
N ASP A 114 8.55 -17.79 1.02
CA ASP A 114 7.93 -19.08 0.79
C ASP A 114 8.00 -19.36 -0.72
N PRO A 115 8.63 -20.46 -1.16
CA PRO A 115 8.70 -20.81 -2.57
C PRO A 115 7.32 -20.90 -3.24
N GLU A 116 6.24 -21.10 -2.46
CA GLU A 116 4.88 -21.10 -2.97
C GLU A 116 4.38 -19.71 -3.38
N HIS A 117 4.90 -18.63 -2.79
CA HIS A 117 4.47 -17.25 -3.05
C HIS A 117 5.35 -16.52 -4.08
N LYS A 118 5.70 -17.20 -5.19
CA LYS A 118 6.59 -16.68 -6.25
C LYS A 118 6.22 -15.27 -6.74
N GLU A 119 4.94 -14.98 -6.87
CA GLU A 119 4.46 -13.67 -7.35
C GLU A 119 4.72 -12.54 -6.34
N LEU A 120 4.47 -12.78 -5.05
CA LEU A 120 4.73 -11.80 -3.98
C LEU A 120 6.24 -11.58 -3.79
N ASN A 121 7.02 -12.65 -3.89
CA ASN A 121 8.48 -12.60 -3.83
C ASN A 121 9.05 -11.74 -4.96
N LYS A 122 8.52 -11.88 -6.19
CA LYS A 122 8.90 -11.03 -7.32
C LYS A 122 8.58 -9.56 -7.06
N ILE A 123 7.34 -9.25 -6.66
CA ILE A 123 6.89 -7.89 -6.35
C ILE A 123 7.81 -7.22 -5.32
N TYR A 124 8.22 -7.97 -4.30
CA TYR A 124 9.15 -7.48 -3.30
C TYR A 124 10.54 -7.18 -3.88
N CYS A 125 11.14 -8.11 -4.62
CA CYS A 125 12.45 -7.90 -5.24
C CYS A 125 12.46 -6.69 -6.18
N ASP A 126 11.40 -6.54 -6.99
CA ASP A 126 11.24 -5.41 -7.90
C ASP A 126 11.08 -4.09 -7.13
N PHE A 127 10.34 -4.12 -6.01
CA PHE A 127 10.23 -2.96 -5.12
C PHE A 127 11.57 -2.57 -4.52
N GLN A 128 12.36 -3.52 -4.01
CA GLN A 128 13.70 -3.24 -3.50
C GLN A 128 14.58 -2.63 -4.60
N TYR A 129 14.60 -3.23 -5.79
CA TYR A 129 15.38 -2.71 -6.91
C TYR A 129 14.97 -1.28 -7.29
N ALA A 130 13.66 -1.01 -7.35
CA ALA A 130 13.14 0.32 -7.65
C ALA A 130 13.50 1.36 -6.58
N VAL A 131 13.62 0.95 -5.31
CA VAL A 131 14.05 1.81 -4.20
C VAL A 131 15.57 2.01 -4.20
N ASP A 132 16.36 0.96 -4.40
CA ASP A 132 17.82 1.05 -4.40
C ASP A 132 18.34 1.86 -5.61
N GLY A 133 17.64 1.78 -6.75
CA GLY A 133 17.89 2.64 -7.92
C GLY A 133 17.63 4.15 -7.68
N LEU A 134 17.04 4.54 -6.55
CA LEU A 134 16.90 5.95 -6.11
C LEU A 134 18.05 6.41 -5.20
N SER A 135 18.95 5.51 -4.79
CA SER A 135 20.06 5.82 -3.86
C SER A 135 21.38 6.23 -4.55
N LEU A 136 21.32 6.52 -5.85
CA LEU A 136 22.40 7.07 -6.70
C LEU A 136 22.02 8.47 -7.20
#